data_AF-A0A060BTG6-F1
#
_entry.id   AF-A0A060BTG6-F1
#
_cell.length_a   1.000
_cell.length_b   1.000
_cell.length_c   1.000
_cell.angle_alpha   90.00
_cell.angle_beta   90.00
_cell.angle_gamma   90.00
#
_symmetry.space_group_name_H-M   'P 1'
#
loop_
_entity.id
_entity.type
_entity.pdbx_description
1 polymer ?
#
loop_
_entity_poly.entity_id
_entity_poly.type
_entity_poly.pdbx_seq_one_letter_code
_entity_poly.pdbx_strand_id
1 'polypeptide(L)'
;MDLQLRLNTDMNLGFEGPRTTARTMLKEGDVRFVALSWSEHPAPQHYDEAYDRLVWTAHHWQNWLARGTFPDHPWRGYLERSALTLKGLTYAPTGALIAAATTSLPETPGGERNWDYRFSWIRDSTFTLWGLYT
;
A
#
# COMPACT_ATOMS: atom_id res chain seq x y z
N MET A 1 14.94 -8.89 -14.30
CA MET A 1 15.32 -7.56 -13.79
C MET A 1 16.04 -7.77 -12.48
N ASP A 2 17.18 -7.10 -12.30
CA ASP A 2 17.86 -7.09 -11.00
C ASP A 2 17.20 -5.99 -10.15
N LEU A 3 16.29 -6.39 -9.25
CA LEU A 3 15.55 -5.45 -8.41
C LEU A 3 16.44 -5.03 -7.24
N GLN A 4 16.89 -3.79 -7.24
CA GLN A 4 17.64 -3.23 -6.12
C GLN A 4 16.69 -2.64 -5.07
N LEU A 5 16.81 -3.14 -3.84
CA LEU A 5 16.14 -2.60 -2.66
C LEU A 5 17.13 -1.71 -1.90
N ARG A 6 16.68 -0.53 -1.47
CA ARG A 6 17.46 0.41 -0.65
C ARG A 6 16.76 0.61 0.68
N LEU A 7 17.52 0.47 1.76
CA LEU A 7 17.07 0.67 3.13
C LEU A 7 17.76 1.91 3.71
N ASN A 8 16.97 2.92 4.08
CA ASN A 8 17.45 4.17 4.69
C ASN A 8 16.85 4.32 6.08
N THR A 9 17.70 4.63 7.07
CA THR A 9 17.31 4.75 8.47
C THR A 9 18.39 5.51 9.24
N ASP A 10 18.02 6.11 10.37
CA ASP A 10 18.91 6.70 11.37
C ASP A 10 19.44 5.67 12.39
N MET A 11 19.07 4.40 12.25
CA MET A 11 19.55 3.31 13.09
C MET A 11 20.78 2.62 12.50
N ASN A 12 21.66 2.14 13.36
CA ASN A 12 22.77 1.28 12.95
C ASN A 12 22.24 -0.08 12.48
N LEU A 13 22.48 -0.39 11.20
CA LEU A 13 22.09 -1.65 10.57
C LEU A 13 23.24 -2.66 10.64
N GLY A 14 22.90 -3.89 11.05
CA GLY A 14 23.74 -5.08 10.91
C GLY A 14 23.22 -5.96 9.77
N PHE A 15 24.12 -6.44 8.91
CA PHE A 15 23.81 -7.32 7.80
C PHE A 15 24.34 -8.74 8.07
N GLU A 16 23.47 -9.73 7.92
CA GLU A 16 23.76 -11.17 8.07
C GLU A 16 23.20 -11.92 6.85
N GLY A 17 24.01 -12.05 5.81
CA GLY A 17 23.56 -12.64 4.53
C GLY A 17 22.36 -11.87 3.96
N PRO A 18 21.21 -12.52 3.70
CA PRO A 18 20.01 -11.86 3.17
C PRO A 18 19.20 -11.10 4.25
N ARG A 19 19.63 -11.12 5.51
CA ARG A 19 18.93 -10.49 6.63
C ARG A 19 19.60 -9.17 7.00
N THR A 20 18.78 -8.15 7.24
CA THR A 20 19.22 -6.91 7.89
C THR A 20 18.53 -6.77 9.24
N THR A 21 19.25 -6.33 10.26
CA THR A 21 18.71 -6.09 11.61
C THR A 21 19.17 -4.74 12.15
N ALA A 22 18.30 -4.10 12.93
CA ALA A 22 18.64 -2.95 13.75
C ALA A 22 18.04 -3.17 15.15
N ARG A 23 18.74 -2.68 16.17
CA ARG A 23 18.22 -2.62 17.54
C ARG A 23 18.54 -1.24 18.10
N THR A 24 17.54 -0.60 18.68
CA THR A 24 17.71 0.69 19.34
C THR A 24 16.80 0.75 20.55
N MET A 25 17.26 1.43 21.61
CA MET A 25 16.43 1.74 22.77
C MET A 25 15.74 3.08 22.49
N LEU A 26 14.43 3.14 22.67
CA LEU A 26 13.65 4.37 22.56
C LEU A 26 13.28 4.86 23.96
N LYS A 27 13.36 6.18 24.14
CA LYS A 27 12.78 6.90 25.27
C LYS A 27 11.58 7.70 24.79
N GLU A 28 10.78 8.18 25.73
CA GLU A 28 9.70 9.11 25.41
C GLU A 28 10.25 10.32 24.64
N GLY A 29 9.60 10.67 23.52
CA GLY A 29 10.03 11.73 22.62
C GLY A 29 11.03 11.30 21.53
N ASP A 30 11.62 10.10 21.61
CA ASP A 30 12.49 9.62 20.54
C ASP A 30 11.69 9.26 19.29
N VAL A 31 12.21 9.67 18.14
CA VAL A 31 11.72 9.29 16.82
C VAL A 31 12.83 8.59 16.03
N ARG A 32 12.44 7.57 15.27
CA ARG A 32 13.31 6.85 14.33
C ARG A 32 12.53 6.62 13.05
N PHE A 33 13.25 6.45 11.94
CA PHE A 33 12.61 6.12 10.68
C PHE A 33 13.26 4.91 10.03
N VAL A 34 12.47 4.19 9.24
CA VAL A 34 12.95 3.14 8.34
C VAL A 34 12.20 3.32 7.03
N ALA A 35 12.93 3.49 5.94
CA ALA A 35 12.37 3.60 4.60
C ALA A 35 12.95 2.50 3.72
N LEU A 36 12.08 1.63 3.20
CA LEU A 36 12.41 0.67 2.14
C LEU A 36 11.96 1.27 0.80
N SER A 37 12.87 1.33 -0.17
CA SER A 37 12.60 1.92 -1.48
C SER A 37 13.15 1.06 -2.62
N TRP A 38 12.44 1.08 -3.75
CA TRP A 38 12.78 0.32 -4.96
C TRP A 38 12.34 1.09 -6.22
N SER A 39 12.85 2.32 -6.36
CA SER A 39 12.50 3.21 -7.48
C SER A 39 13.68 4.09 -7.89
N GLU A 40 13.52 4.83 -8.98
CA GLU A 40 14.48 5.84 -9.42
C GLU A 40 14.49 7.09 -8.51
N HIS A 41 13.42 7.29 -7.72
CA HIS A 41 13.33 8.42 -6.79
C HIS A 41 14.24 8.22 -5.56
N PRO A 42 14.83 9.31 -5.03
CA PRO A 42 15.65 9.23 -3.83
C PRO A 42 14.81 8.80 -2.62
N ALA A 43 15.38 7.95 -1.78
CA ALA A 43 14.82 7.61 -0.47
C ALA A 43 14.93 8.82 0.50
N PRO A 44 14.05 8.93 1.50
CA PRO A 44 14.19 9.96 2.52
C PRO A 44 15.51 9.77 3.30
N GLN A 45 16.18 10.87 3.61
CA GLN A 45 17.50 10.86 4.27
C GLN A 45 17.41 11.00 5.80
N HIS A 46 16.32 11.59 6.32
CA HIS A 46 16.10 11.77 7.75
C HIS A 46 14.61 11.65 8.09
N TYR A 47 14.31 11.61 9.40
CA TYR A 47 12.96 11.42 9.91
C TYR A 47 11.96 12.43 9.35
N ASP A 48 12.28 13.73 9.37
CA ASP A 48 11.35 14.77 8.92
C ASP A 48 10.93 14.57 7.46
N GLU A 49 11.87 14.23 6.58
CA GLU A 49 11.56 13.95 5.17
C GLU A 49 10.69 12.69 5.01
N ALA A 50 10.96 11.65 5.81
CA ALA A 50 10.13 10.43 5.80
C ALA A 50 8.71 10.74 6.31
N TYR A 51 8.58 11.56 7.34
CA TYR A 51 7.31 11.99 7.91
C TYR A 51 6.52 12.87 6.93
N ASP A 52 7.17 13.83 6.28
CA ASP A 52 6.54 14.70 5.27
C ASP A 52 5.98 13.87 4.10
N ARG A 53 6.71 12.85 3.63
CA ARG A 53 6.22 11.94 2.58
C ARG A 53 5.02 11.10 3.04
N LEU A 54 5.01 10.67 4.31
CA LEU A 54 3.88 9.94 4.90
C LEU A 54 2.64 10.85 5.00
N VAL A 55 2.82 12.07 5.50
CA VAL A 55 1.76 13.08 5.60
C VAL A 55 1.22 13.45 4.23
N TRP A 56 2.09 13.65 3.25
CA TRP A 56 1.70 13.90 1.86
C TRP A 56 0.89 12.74 1.28
N THR A 57 1.30 11.49 1.54
CA THR A 57 0.57 10.29 1.10
C THR A 57 -0.82 10.24 1.73
N ALA A 58 -0.94 10.53 3.03
CA ALA A 58 -2.24 10.59 3.71
C ALA A 58 -3.14 11.68 3.11
N HIS A 59 -2.61 12.89 2.90
CA HIS A 59 -3.34 13.99 2.29
C HIS A 59 -3.77 13.69 0.86
N HIS A 60 -2.92 13.05 0.06
CA HIS A 60 -3.27 12.64 -1.29
C HIS A 60 -4.54 11.77 -1.30
N TRP A 61 -4.59 10.76 -0.44
CA TRP A 61 -5.74 9.84 -0.36
C TRP A 61 -6.97 10.47 0.28
N GLN A 62 -6.81 11.33 1.29
CA GLN A 62 -7.90 12.12 1.85
C GLN A 62 -8.52 13.04 0.79
N ASN A 63 -7.69 13.75 0.02
CA ASN A 63 -8.14 14.62 -1.06
C ASN A 63 -8.80 13.85 -2.21
N TRP A 64 -8.33 12.64 -2.50
CA TRP A 64 -8.98 11.76 -3.47
C TRP A 64 -10.37 11.33 -2.99
N LEU A 65 -10.48 10.88 -1.74
CA LEU A 65 -11.76 10.49 -1.13
C LEU A 65 -12.75 11.65 -1.04
N ALA A 66 -12.28 12.87 -0.74
CA ALA A 66 -13.13 14.06 -0.64
C ALA A 66 -13.85 14.41 -1.95
N ARG A 67 -13.41 13.87 -3.09
CA ARG A 67 -14.07 14.01 -4.40
C ARG A 67 -15.18 12.97 -4.64
N GLY A 68 -15.22 11.91 -3.83
CA GLY A 68 -16.24 10.87 -3.90
C GLY A 68 -17.56 11.34 -3.27
N THR A 69 -18.67 10.79 -3.76
CA THR A 69 -19.99 10.98 -3.14
C THR A 69 -20.29 9.78 -2.27
N PHE A 70 -20.40 9.99 -0.96
CA PHE A 70 -20.75 8.95 -0.02
C PHE A 70 -22.05 9.32 0.69
N PRO A 71 -22.98 8.37 0.88
CA PRO A 71 -24.22 8.65 1.59
C PRO A 71 -23.93 8.98 3.06
N ASP A 72 -24.76 9.86 3.63
CA ASP A 72 -24.79 10.07 5.07
C ASP A 72 -25.44 8.84 5.74
N HIS A 73 -24.60 7.87 6.08
CA HIS A 73 -25.00 6.56 6.55
C HIS A 73 -23.99 6.04 7.60
N PRO A 74 -24.41 5.24 8.60
CA PRO A 74 -23.50 4.66 9.59
C PRO A 74 -22.33 3.85 8.99
N TRP A 75 -22.47 3.38 7.75
CA TRP A 75 -21.42 2.61 7.06
C TRP A 75 -20.48 3.44 6.19
N ARG A 76 -20.61 4.77 6.20
CA ARG A 76 -19.79 5.66 5.37
C ARG A 76 -18.29 5.35 5.46
N GLY A 77 -17.76 5.15 6.65
CA GLY A 77 -16.33 4.82 6.83
C GLY A 77 -15.92 3.49 6.18
N TYR A 78 -16.81 2.49 6.12
CA TYR A 78 -16.56 1.24 5.41
C TYR A 78 -16.61 1.41 3.89
N LEU A 79 -17.50 2.29 3.39
CA LEU A 79 -17.57 2.64 1.97
C LEU A 79 -16.31 3.38 1.53
N GLU A 80 -15.87 4.38 2.29
CA GLU A 80 -14.64 5.14 2.03
C GLU A 80 -13.40 4.21 2.05
N ARG A 81 -13.30 3.32 3.04
CA ARG A 81 -12.22 2.32 3.09
C ARG A 81 -12.25 1.39 1.87
N SER A 82 -13.43 0.89 1.49
CA SER A 82 -13.58 0.02 0.33
C SER A 82 -13.18 0.72 -0.96
N ALA A 83 -13.57 1.99 -1.14
CA ALA A 83 -13.20 2.79 -2.31
C ALA A 83 -11.67 2.98 -2.41
N LEU A 84 -10.99 3.28 -1.29
CA LEU A 84 -9.52 3.34 -1.23
C LEU A 84 -8.87 2.02 -1.64
N THR A 85 -9.38 0.90 -1.11
CA THR A 85 -8.86 -0.44 -1.43
C THR A 85 -8.98 -0.73 -2.93
N LEU A 86 -10.17 -0.54 -3.50
CA LEU A 86 -10.42 -0.75 -4.93
C LEU A 86 -9.53 0.15 -5.79
N LYS A 87 -9.37 1.43 -5.41
CA LYS A 87 -8.47 2.34 -6.11
C LYS A 87 -7.00 1.90 -6.00
N GLY A 88 -6.58 1.36 -4.85
CA GLY A 88 -5.25 0.80 -4.62
C GLY A 88 -4.93 -0.44 -5.45
N LEU A 89 -5.95 -1.18 -5.92
CA LEU A 89 -5.80 -2.32 -6.83
C LEU A 89 -5.68 -1.90 -8.31
N THR A 90 -5.69 -0.60 -8.60
CA THR A 90 -5.51 -0.06 -9.95
C THR A 90 -4.03 0.17 -10.25
N TYR A 91 -3.51 -0.47 -11.30
CA TYR A 91 -2.19 -0.18 -11.83
C TYR A 91 -2.19 1.20 -12.50
N ALA A 92 -1.55 2.18 -11.84
CA ALA A 92 -1.63 3.58 -12.23
C ALA A 92 -1.27 3.88 -13.70
N PRO A 93 -0.25 3.26 -14.33
CA PRO A 93 0.13 3.57 -15.70
C PRO A 93 -0.91 3.22 -16.77
N THR A 94 -1.68 2.13 -16.59
CA THR A 94 -2.64 1.68 -17.63
C THR A 94 -4.09 1.65 -17.16
N GLY A 95 -4.35 1.74 -15.86
CA GLY A 95 -5.68 1.55 -15.28
C GLY A 95 -6.07 0.08 -15.12
N ALA A 96 -5.20 -0.88 -15.43
CA ALA A 96 -5.48 -2.30 -15.22
C ALA A 96 -5.78 -2.60 -13.75
N LEU A 97 -6.78 -3.43 -13.49
CA LEU A 97 -7.25 -3.75 -12.14
C LEU A 97 -6.85 -5.18 -11.80
N ILE A 98 -6.15 -5.37 -10.68
CA ILE A 98 -5.91 -6.71 -10.16
C ILE A 98 -7.08 -7.15 -9.28
N ALA A 99 -7.36 -8.44 -9.22
CA ALA A 99 -8.46 -8.95 -8.39
C ALA A 99 -8.18 -8.78 -6.88
N ALA A 100 -6.95 -9.04 -6.44
CA ALA A 100 -6.47 -8.74 -5.09
C ALA A 100 -4.94 -8.62 -5.03
N ALA A 101 -4.44 -7.87 -4.04
CA ALA A 101 -3.00 -7.75 -3.75
C ALA A 101 -2.46 -8.94 -2.93
N THR A 102 -2.90 -10.16 -3.21
CA THR A 102 -2.50 -11.39 -2.50
C THR A 102 -2.11 -12.47 -3.51
N THR A 103 -1.11 -13.29 -3.16
CA THR A 103 -0.52 -14.27 -4.09
C THR A 103 -0.96 -15.70 -3.82
N SER A 104 -1.61 -15.96 -2.68
CA SER A 104 -1.70 -17.33 -2.13
C SER A 104 -2.86 -17.55 -1.17
N LEU A 105 -3.83 -16.65 -1.09
CA LEU A 105 -5.03 -16.91 -0.29
C LEU A 105 -6.04 -17.68 -1.13
N PRO A 106 -6.50 -18.85 -0.65
CA PRO A 106 -7.55 -19.58 -1.34
C PRO A 106 -8.83 -18.75 -1.33
N GLU A 107 -9.68 -18.89 -2.35
CA GLU A 107 -11.02 -18.27 -2.34
C GLU A 107 -11.81 -18.68 -1.09
N THR A 108 -11.64 -19.93 -0.67
CA THR A 108 -12.18 -20.52 0.55
C THR A 108 -11.11 -21.38 1.22
N PRO A 109 -10.85 -21.25 2.54
CA PRO A 109 -9.91 -22.13 3.24
C PRO A 109 -10.21 -23.62 2.97
N GLY A 110 -9.24 -24.36 2.45
CA GLY A 110 -9.38 -25.78 2.09
C GLY A 110 -10.06 -26.06 0.73
N GLY A 111 -10.40 -25.04 -0.04
CA GLY A 111 -10.98 -25.17 -1.38
C GLY A 111 -9.93 -25.39 -2.48
N GLU A 112 -10.39 -25.84 -3.65
CA GLU A 112 -9.54 -26.11 -4.83
C GLU A 112 -9.27 -24.85 -5.68
N ARG A 113 -9.97 -23.74 -5.41
CA ARG A 113 -9.91 -22.50 -6.21
C ARG A 113 -8.81 -21.57 -5.68
N ASN A 114 -7.58 -21.87 -6.09
CA ASN A 114 -6.34 -21.20 -5.66
C ASN A 114 -5.69 -20.42 -6.81
N TRP A 115 -6.45 -19.52 -7.42
CA TRP A 115 -5.94 -18.66 -8.49
C TRP A 115 -5.00 -17.58 -7.95
N ASP A 116 -4.08 -17.10 -8.79
CA ASP A 116 -3.28 -15.93 -8.46
C ASP A 116 -4.11 -14.66 -8.69
N TYR A 117 -4.46 -13.98 -7.60
CA TYR A 117 -5.35 -12.82 -7.62
C TYR A 117 -4.63 -11.52 -8.05
N ARG A 118 -3.31 -11.55 -8.25
CA ARG A 118 -2.56 -10.41 -8.76
C ARG A 118 -2.79 -10.12 -10.24
N PHE A 119 -3.56 -10.95 -10.94
CA PHE A 119 -3.88 -10.77 -12.35
C PHE A 119 -5.21 -10.02 -12.54
N SER A 120 -5.36 -9.46 -13.74
CA SER A 120 -6.58 -8.76 -14.15
C SER A 120 -7.62 -9.76 -14.64
N TRP A 121 -8.76 -9.80 -13.97
CA TRP A 121 -9.92 -10.59 -14.36
C TRP A 121 -11.04 -9.66 -14.80
N ILE A 122 -11.66 -9.94 -15.96
CA ILE A 122 -12.72 -9.09 -16.54
C ILE A 122 -13.87 -8.92 -15.54
N ARG A 123 -14.31 -10.02 -14.91
CA ARG A 123 -15.39 -10.01 -13.92
C ARG A 123 -15.11 -9.04 -12.75
N ASP A 124 -13.93 -9.17 -12.15
CA ASP A 124 -13.49 -8.39 -10.99
C ASP A 124 -13.30 -6.91 -11.34
N SER A 125 -12.80 -6.63 -12.56
CA SER A 125 -12.71 -5.28 -13.10
C SER A 125 -14.10 -4.65 -13.28
N THR A 126 -15.06 -5.41 -13.82
CA THR A 126 -16.44 -4.95 -13.99
C THR A 126 -17.08 -4.56 -12.67
N PHE A 127 -16.96 -5.40 -11.63
CA PHE A 127 -17.52 -5.07 -10.31
C PHE A 127 -16.81 -3.90 -9.63
N THR A 128 -15.50 -3.79 -9.79
CA THR A 128 -14.74 -2.64 -9.26
C THR A 128 -15.19 -1.34 -9.91
N LEU A 129 -15.33 -1.32 -11.24
CA LEU A 129 -15.82 -0.15 -11.96
C LEU A 129 -17.26 0.17 -11.60
N TRP A 130 -18.11 -0.85 -11.46
CA TRP A 130 -19.47 -0.66 -11.00
C TRP A 130 -19.50 0.04 -9.63
N GLY A 131 -18.77 -0.48 -8.64
CA GLY A 131 -18.73 0.12 -7.30
C GLY A 131 -18.09 1.51 -7.19
N LEU A 132 -17.32 1.95 -8.19
CA LEU A 132 -16.67 3.28 -8.20
C LEU A 132 -17.40 4.33 -9.06
N TYR A 133 -18.22 3.90 -10.03
CA TYR A 133 -18.83 4.80 -11.04
C TYR A 133 -20.37 4.80 -11.04
N THR A 134 -21.02 4.04 -10.15
CA THR A 134 -22.47 4.14 -9.90
C THR A 134 -22.75 4.55 -8.47
#